data_AF-A0A011UKF8-F1
#
_entry.id   AF-A0A011UKF8-F1
#
_cell.length_a   1.000
_cell.length_b   1.000
_cell.length_c   1.000
_cell.angle_alpha   90.00
_cell.angle_beta   90.00
_cell.angle_gamma   90.00
#
_symmetry.space_group_name_H-M   'P 1'
#
loop_
_entity.id
_entity.type
_entity.pdbx_description
1 polymer ?
#
loop_
_entity_poly.entity_id
_entity_poly.type
_entity_poly.pdbx_seq_one_letter_code
_entity_poly.pdbx_strand_id
1 'polypeptide(L)'
;MDMTYLANTYIELKYGNATREDWKALMVAAGKELQEIKAAKSDVFKRYPNVHGRFQQSQLDVLDIREQKICAIYDNAMLAMTTARQCAA
;
A
#
# COMPACT_ATOMS: atom_id res chain seq x y z
N MET A 1 0.42 9.64 -3.02
CA MET A 1 1.10 9.88 -1.73
C MET A 1 2.46 9.18 -1.80
N ASP A 2 3.53 9.65 -1.17
CA ASP A 2 4.82 8.93 -1.31
C ASP A 2 4.85 7.63 -0.48
N MET A 3 5.46 6.57 -1.02
CA MET A 3 5.55 5.27 -0.34
C MET A 3 6.37 5.38 0.96
N THR A 4 7.41 6.21 0.95
CA THR A 4 8.24 6.50 2.12
C THR A 4 7.41 7.07 3.28
N TYR A 5 6.44 7.94 2.98
CA TYR A 5 5.55 8.51 3.97
C TYR A 5 4.69 7.42 4.63
N LEU A 6 4.02 6.58 3.84
CA LEU A 6 3.18 5.49 4.36
C LEU A 6 4.00 4.47 5.18
N ALA A 7 5.22 4.17 4.75
CA ALA A 7 6.14 3.30 5.48
C ALA A 7 6.55 3.91 6.83
N ASN A 8 6.89 5.19 6.86
CA ASN A 8 7.25 5.88 8.10
C ASN A 8 6.06 5.96 9.06
N THR A 9 4.87 6.31 8.56
CA THR A 9 3.65 6.29 9.38
C THR A 9 3.37 4.89 9.93
N TYR A 10 3.54 3.84 9.13
CA TYR A 10 3.40 2.47 9.62
C TYR A 10 4.37 2.15 10.77
N ILE A 11 5.64 2.55 10.65
CA ILE A 11 6.66 2.34 11.70
C ILE A 11 6.28 3.11 12.98
N GLU A 12 5.90 4.38 12.85
CA GLU A 12 5.47 5.21 13.98
C GLU A 12 4.27 4.60 14.70
N LEU A 13 3.27 4.13 13.96
CA LEU A 13 2.08 3.50 14.56
C LEU A 13 2.41 2.14 15.19
N LYS A 14 3.31 1.36 14.59
CA LYS A 14 3.67 0.02 15.08
C LYS A 14 4.44 0.04 16.39
N TYR A 15 5.33 1.01 16.56
CA TYR A 15 6.20 1.13 17.74
C TYR A 15 5.73 2.21 18.73
N GLY A 16 4.72 3.00 18.37
CA GLY A 16 4.08 3.97 19.24
C GLY A 16 2.81 3.44 19.92
N ASN A 17 2.11 4.33 20.63
CA ASN A 17 0.81 4.05 21.25
C ASN A 17 -0.32 4.43 20.30
N ALA A 18 -0.41 3.75 19.15
CA ALA A 18 -1.39 4.03 18.12
C ALA A 18 -2.81 3.58 18.53
N THR A 19 -3.80 4.41 18.23
CA THR A 19 -5.21 4.08 18.41
C THR A 19 -5.77 3.34 17.21
N ARG A 20 -6.94 2.72 17.37
CA ARG A 20 -7.64 2.06 16.26
C ARG A 20 -7.98 3.03 15.10
N GLU A 21 -8.27 4.29 15.39
CA GLU A 21 -8.56 5.29 14.34
C GLU A 21 -7.29 5.64 13.55
N ASP A 22 -6.11 5.63 14.18
CA ASP A 22 -4.84 5.86 13.47
C ASP A 22 -4.55 4.74 12.46
N TRP A 23 -4.75 3.48 12.89
CA TRP A 23 -4.62 2.32 12.00
C TRP A 23 -5.63 2.35 10.85
N LYS A 24 -6.86 2.83 11.11
CA LYS A 24 -7.90 3.01 10.08
C LYS A 24 -7.51 4.09 9.08
N ALA A 25 -6.96 5.21 9.55
CA ALA A 25 -6.48 6.28 8.68
C ALA A 25 -5.34 5.78 7.76
N LEU A 26 -4.39 5.02 8.31
CA LEU A 26 -3.32 4.39 7.53
C LEU A 26 -3.87 3.39 6.50
N MET A 27 -4.84 2.56 6.88
CA MET A 27 -5.49 1.60 5.98
C MET A 27 -6.18 2.31 4.81
N VAL A 28 -6.93 3.39 5.06
CA VAL A 28 -7.60 4.17 4.01
C VAL A 28 -6.58 4.81 3.07
N ALA A 29 -5.50 5.39 3.62
CA ALA A 29 -4.43 6.00 2.83
C ALA A 29 -3.71 4.96 1.94
N ALA A 30 -3.36 3.80 2.50
CA ALA A 30 -2.76 2.69 1.76
C ALA A 30 -3.72 2.15 0.68
N GLY A 31 -5.02 2.04 0.99
CA GLY A 31 -6.03 1.60 0.04
C GLY A 31 -6.19 2.56 -1.16
N LYS A 32 -6.11 3.87 -0.92
CA LYS A 32 -6.11 4.88 -2.00
C LYS A 32 -4.89 4.72 -2.90
N GLU A 33 -3.70 4.60 -2.31
CA GLU A 33 -2.46 4.41 -3.06
C GLU A 33 -2.48 3.11 -3.89
N LEU A 34 -3.06 2.04 -3.35
CA LEU A 34 -3.24 0.78 -4.08
C LEU A 34 -4.10 0.95 -5.33
N GLN A 35 -5.17 1.74 -5.26
CA GLN A 35 -6.01 2.04 -6.43
C GLN A 35 -5.26 2.88 -7.47
N GLU A 36 -4.44 3.85 -7.04
CA GLU A 36 -3.58 4.64 -7.92
C GLU A 36 -2.56 3.75 -8.67
N ILE A 37 -1.95 2.78 -7.98
CA ILE A 37 -1.03 1.81 -8.59
C ILE A 37 -1.74 0.93 -9.61
N LYS A 38 -2.94 0.41 -9.29
CA LYS A 38 -3.73 -0.40 -10.23
C LYS A 38 -4.14 0.39 -11.48
N ALA A 39 -4.51 1.66 -11.31
CA ALA A 39 -4.79 2.56 -12.42
C ALA A 39 -3.55 2.78 -13.29
N ALA A 40 -2.38 3.00 -12.68
CA ALA A 40 -1.11 3.16 -13.40
C ALA A 40 -0.72 1.91 -14.19
N LYS A 41 -0.88 0.71 -13.62
CA LYS A 41 -0.65 -0.56 -14.35
C LYS A 41 -1.58 -0.67 -15.55
N SER A 42 -2.88 -0.41 -15.37
CA SER A 42 -3.85 -0.42 -16.47
C SER A 42 -3.47 0.56 -17.58
N ASP A 43 -2.99 1.74 -17.21
CA ASP A 43 -2.53 2.77 -18.14
C ASP A 43 -1.27 2.36 -18.93
N VAL A 44 -0.31 1.68 -18.29
CA VAL A 44 0.86 1.10 -18.97
C VAL A 44 0.44 0.10 -20.06
N PHE A 45 -0.58 -0.73 -19.80
CA PHE A 45 -1.12 -1.63 -20.83
C PHE A 45 -1.84 -0.87 -21.95
N LYS A 46 -2.56 0.22 -21.64
CA LYS A 46 -3.31 1.01 -22.62
C LYS A 46 -2.43 1.87 -23.53
N ARG A 47 -1.36 2.47 -23.01
CA ARG A 47 -0.48 3.36 -23.79
C ARG A 47 0.47 2.62 -24.72
N TYR A 48 0.79 1.37 -24.39
CA TYR A 48 1.79 0.58 -25.11
C TYR A 48 1.21 -0.74 -25.63
N PRO A 49 0.15 -0.71 -26.47
CA PRO A 49 -0.49 -1.94 -26.96
C PRO A 49 0.45 -2.80 -27.82
N ASN A 50 1.50 -2.20 -28.39
CA ASN A 50 2.45 -2.87 -29.29
C ASN A 50 3.90 -2.85 -28.79
N VAL A 51 4.19 -2.33 -27.60
CA VAL A 51 5.56 -2.28 -27.05
C VAL A 51 5.75 -3.45 -26.09
N HIS A 52 5.81 -4.66 -26.65
CA HIS A 52 6.17 -5.84 -25.87
C HIS A 52 7.70 -5.94 -25.79
N GLY A 53 8.27 -5.52 -24.66
CA GLY A 53 9.71 -5.55 -24.44
C GLY A 53 10.11 -5.22 -23.01
N ARG A 54 11.42 -5.26 -22.74
CA ARG A 54 12.02 -5.06 -21.41
C ARG A 54 11.61 -3.76 -20.71
N PHE A 55 11.25 -2.72 -21.45
CA PHE A 55 10.84 -1.42 -20.90
C PHE A 55 9.45 -1.45 -20.25
N GLN A 56 8.45 -2.05 -20.92
CA GLN A 56 7.11 -2.23 -20.35
C GLN A 56 7.18 -3.16 -19.13
N GLN A 57 8.00 -4.21 -19.20
CA GLN A 57 8.23 -5.13 -18.09
C GLN A 57 8.88 -4.44 -16.89
N SER A 58 9.92 -3.63 -17.09
CA SER A 58 10.56 -2.88 -16.01
C SER A 58 9.62 -1.88 -15.32
N GLN A 59 8.72 -1.23 -16.06
CA GLN A 59 7.72 -0.33 -15.45
C GLN A 59 6.69 -1.11 -14.63
N LEU A 60 6.23 -2.26 -15.15
CA LEU A 60 5.31 -3.14 -14.41
C LEU A 60 5.98 -3.73 -13.18
N ASP A 61 7.25 -4.16 -13.26
CA ASP A 61 8.01 -4.71 -12.13
C ASP A 61 8.15 -3.68 -10.99
N VAL A 62 8.43 -2.41 -11.32
CA VAL A 62 8.48 -1.33 -10.32
C VAL A 62 7.12 -1.12 -9.67
N LEU A 63 6.03 -1.15 -10.45
CA LEU A 63 4.67 -1.02 -9.94
C LEU A 63 4.22 -2.25 -9.14
N ASP A 64 4.67 -3.45 -9.48
CA ASP A 64 4.45 -4.70 -8.75
C ASP A 64 5.12 -4.67 -7.38
N ILE A 65 6.39 -4.29 -7.31
CA ILE A 65 7.12 -4.14 -6.04
C ILE A 65 6.42 -3.11 -5.15
N ARG A 66 5.96 -2.00 -5.73
CA ARG A 66 5.23 -0.97 -5.00
C ARG A 66 3.88 -1.49 -4.50
N GLU A 67 3.13 -2.21 -5.34
CA GLU A 67 1.87 -2.84 -4.95
C GLU A 67 2.06 -3.81 -3.78
N GLN A 68 3.04 -4.71 -3.86
CA GLN A 68 3.32 -5.69 -2.80
C GLN A 68 3.59 -5.00 -1.46
N LYS A 69 4.39 -3.93 -1.45
CA LYS A 69 4.69 -3.16 -0.23
C LYS A 69 3.45 -2.47 0.34
N ILE A 70 2.63 -1.86 -0.50
CA ILE A 70 1.40 -1.18 -0.06
C ILE A 70 0.37 -2.20 0.46
N CYS A 71 0.21 -3.35 -0.21
CA CYS A 71 -0.64 -4.43 0.28
C CYS A 71 -0.19 -4.92 1.65
N ALA A 72 1.11 -5.11 1.87
CA ALA A 72 1.63 -5.49 3.18
C ALA A 72 1.31 -4.45 4.27
N ILE A 73 1.39 -3.15 3.96
CA ILE A 73 1.00 -2.09 4.91
C ILE A 73 -0.51 -2.15 5.19
N TYR A 74 -1.33 -2.30 4.15
CA TYR A 74 -2.79 -2.38 4.27
C TYR A 74 -3.23 -3.57 5.14
N ASP A 75 -2.70 -4.76 4.86
CA ASP A 75 -3.05 -5.99 5.58
C ASP A 75 -2.62 -5.93 7.05
N ASN A 76 -1.42 -5.40 7.31
CA ASN A 76 -0.94 -5.21 8.67
C ASN A 76 -1.77 -4.17 9.45
N ALA A 77 -2.17 -3.07 8.80
CA ALA A 77 -3.05 -2.08 9.42
C ALA A 77 -4.43 -2.68 9.74
N MET A 78 -4.97 -3.48 8.82
CA MET A 78 -6.22 -4.22 9.03
C MET A 78 -6.11 -5.21 10.21
N LEU A 79 -5.02 -5.97 10.28
CA LEU A 79 -4.77 -6.89 11.39
C LEU A 79 -4.68 -6.14 12.73
N ALA A 80 -3.89 -5.06 12.79
CA ALA A 80 -3.71 -4.27 14.00
C ALA A 80 -5.05 -3.72 14.54
N MET A 81 -5.95 -3.28 13.66
CA MET A 81 -7.30 -2.85 14.05
C MET A 81 -8.13 -3.98 14.68
N THR A 82 -7.98 -5.21 14.19
CA THR A 82 -8.72 -6.37 14.70
C THR A 82 -8.17 -6.89 16.02
N THR A 83 -6.84 -6.87 16.22
CA THR A 83 -6.18 -7.35 17.44
C THR A 83 -6.23 -6.36 18.59
N ALA A 84 -6.33 -5.05 18.31
CA ALA A 84 -6.42 -4.01 19.34
C ALA A 84 -7.64 -4.14 20.28
N ARG A 85 -8.61 -5.01 19.97
CA ARG A 85 -9.80 -5.29 20.81
C ARG A 85 -9.63 -6.48 21.76
N GLN A 86 -8.55 -7.27 21.67
CA GLN A 86 -8.38 -8.50 22.46
C GLN A 86 -7.61 -8.31 23.79
N CYS A 87 -7.04 -7.14 24.05
CA CYS A 87 -6.28 -6.86 25.28
C CYS A 87 -7.02 -5.95 26.28
N ALA A 88 -8.35 -5.98 26.29
CA ALA A 88 -9.18 -5.39 27.34
C ALA A 88 -9.93 -6.53 28.06
N ALA A 89 -9.24 -7.19 28.99
CA ALA A 89 -9.80 -8.12 29.96
C ALA A 89 -9.61 -7.53 31.37
#